data_AF-A0A2P9H686-F1
#
_entry.id   AF-A0A2P9H686-F1
#
_cell.length_a   1.000
_cell.length_b   1.000
_cell.length_c   1.000
_cell.angle_alpha   90.00
_cell.angle_beta   90.00
_cell.angle_gamma   90.00
#
_symmetry.space_group_name_H-M   'P 1'
#
loop_
_entity.id
_entity.type
_entity.pdbx_description
1 polymer ?
#
loop_
_entity_poly.entity_id
_entity_poly.type
_entity_poly.pdbx_seq_one_letter_code
_entity_poly.pdbx_strand_id
1 'polypeptide(L)'
;MAFKKNHCEEEQADGYSSGLIHQYEEIATASRSMLDAAHRGDWCQVKEIEERCQQMIAALKLASPRDALGDREQRRRIALLRSILNDDAQIRVRAEPWLRDLEDFLRSAPQAQKPMP
;
A
#
# COMPACT_ATOMS: atom_id res chain seq x y z
N MET A 1 31.31 -37.89 -21.26
CA MET A 1 32.08 -36.63 -21.14
C MET A 1 31.13 -35.54 -20.68
N ALA A 2 31.55 -34.78 -19.68
CA ALA A 2 30.69 -33.99 -18.80
C ALA A 2 30.02 -32.79 -19.48
N PHE A 3 28.78 -32.55 -19.03
CA PHE A 3 27.98 -31.34 -19.20
C PHE A 3 28.79 -30.08 -18.88
N LYS A 4 28.80 -29.12 -19.79
CA LYS A 4 29.17 -27.74 -19.49
C LYS A 4 27.87 -26.95 -19.36
N LYS A 5 27.29 -26.98 -18.16
CA LYS A 5 26.18 -26.10 -17.78
C LYS A 5 26.75 -24.68 -17.57
N ASN A 6 26.06 -23.75 -18.20
CA ASN A 6 26.19 -22.30 -18.18
C ASN A 6 26.54 -21.73 -16.79
N HIS A 7 27.42 -20.72 -16.77
CA HIS A 7 27.91 -20.11 -15.53
C HIS A 7 27.89 -18.57 -15.58
N CYS A 8 26.86 -17.96 -16.19
CA CYS A 8 26.82 -16.50 -16.35
C CYS A 8 25.47 -15.81 -16.13
N GLU A 9 24.39 -16.48 -15.69
CA GLU A 9 23.06 -15.84 -15.61
C GLU A 9 22.41 -15.79 -14.21
N GLU A 10 23.03 -16.34 -13.16
CA GLU A 10 22.38 -16.40 -11.83
C GLU A 10 22.67 -15.18 -10.91
N GLU A 11 23.73 -14.40 -11.16
CA GLU A 11 24.19 -13.39 -10.18
C GLU A 11 23.49 -12.00 -10.30
N GLN A 12 22.64 -11.80 -11.32
CA GLN A 12 21.94 -10.53 -11.56
C GLN A 12 20.51 -10.47 -11.00
N ALA A 13 19.86 -11.62 -10.76
CA ALA A 13 18.49 -11.68 -10.27
C ALA A 13 18.35 -11.28 -8.79
N ASP A 14 19.36 -11.58 -7.96
CA ASP A 14 19.35 -11.30 -6.53
C ASP A 14 19.47 -9.79 -6.23
N GLY A 15 20.32 -9.07 -6.98
CA GLY A 15 20.47 -7.62 -6.83
C GLY A 15 19.22 -6.85 -7.24
N TYR A 16 18.53 -7.29 -8.28
CA TYR A 16 17.29 -6.67 -8.76
C TYR A 16 16.09 -6.96 -7.84
N SER A 17 15.97 -8.19 -7.35
CA SER A 17 14.94 -8.58 -6.37
C SER A 17 15.08 -7.81 -5.06
N SER A 18 16.32 -7.63 -4.59
CA SER A 18 16.61 -6.83 -3.39
C SER A 18 16.23 -5.36 -3.58
N GLY A 19 16.52 -4.77 -4.75
CA GLY A 19 16.14 -3.39 -5.07
C GLY A 19 14.62 -3.18 -5.11
N LEU A 20 13.88 -4.14 -5.67
CA LEU A 20 12.42 -4.09 -5.71
C LEU A 20 11.80 -4.18 -4.31
N ILE A 21 12.33 -5.05 -3.44
CA ILE A 21 11.89 -5.15 -2.05
C ILE A 21 12.20 -3.86 -1.28
N HIS A 22 13.36 -3.26 -1.49
CA HIS A 22 13.69 -1.97 -0.88
C HIS A 22 12.66 -0.89 -1.22
N GLN A 23 12.23 -0.79 -2.48
CA GLN A 23 11.19 0.17 -2.88
C GLN A 23 9.86 -0.06 -2.13
N TYR A 24 9.46 -1.31 -1.91
CA TYR A 24 8.29 -1.62 -1.09
C TYR A 24 8.47 -1.21 0.38
N GLU A 25 9.67 -1.36 0.93
CA GLU A 25 10.00 -0.95 2.30
C GLU A 25 9.98 0.57 2.48
N GLU A 26 10.46 1.31 1.49
CA GLU A 26 10.37 2.77 1.48
C GLU A 26 8.90 3.24 1.45
N ILE A 27 8.05 2.61 0.62
CA ILE A 27 6.60 2.93 0.58
C ILE A 27 5.93 2.61 1.91
N ALA A 28 6.26 1.46 2.52
CA ALA A 28 5.73 1.09 3.83
C ALA A 28 6.14 2.08 4.93
N THR A 29 7.39 2.55 4.89
CA THR A 29 7.89 3.59 5.82
C THR A 29 7.15 4.91 5.64
N ALA A 30 6.90 5.31 4.39
CA ALA A 30 6.15 6.51 4.08
C ALA A 30 4.67 6.39 4.52
N SER A 31 4.01 5.25 4.27
CA SER A 31 2.62 4.99 4.73
C SER A 31 2.50 5.03 6.25
N ARG A 32 3.47 4.45 6.98
CA ARG A 32 3.53 4.58 8.43
C ARG A 32 3.71 6.03 8.90
N SER A 33 4.54 6.80 8.21
CA SER A 33 4.74 8.22 8.52
C SER A 33 3.47 9.04 8.28
N MET A 34 2.69 8.73 7.24
CA MET A 34 1.36 9.32 7.04
C MET A 34 0.41 8.98 8.20
N LEU A 35 0.40 7.73 8.66
CA LEU A 35 -0.42 7.32 9.80
C LEU A 35 -0.04 8.08 11.08
N ASP A 36 1.26 8.24 11.35
CA ASP A 36 1.74 8.98 12.50
C ASP A 36 1.39 10.49 12.41
N ALA A 37 1.41 11.08 11.21
CA ALA A 37 0.94 12.45 10.97
C ALA A 37 -0.58 12.57 11.18
N ALA A 38 -1.36 11.62 10.66
CA ALA A 38 -2.81 11.55 10.85
C ALA A 38 -3.18 11.38 12.34
N HIS A 39 -2.39 10.63 13.11
CA HIS A 39 -2.55 10.54 14.57
C HIS A 39 -2.41 11.90 15.28
N ARG A 40 -1.57 12.78 14.74
CA ARG A 40 -1.39 14.15 15.27
C ARG A 40 -2.38 15.15 14.68
N GLY A 41 -3.21 14.75 13.71
CA GLY A 41 -4.08 15.65 12.97
C GLY A 41 -3.35 16.59 12.00
N ASP A 42 -2.09 16.27 11.66
CA ASP A 42 -1.27 17.07 10.74
C ASP A 42 -1.56 16.69 9.29
N TRP A 43 -2.69 17.16 8.77
CA TRP A 43 -3.16 16.83 7.42
C TRP A 43 -2.32 17.47 6.32
N CYS A 44 -1.61 18.56 6.61
CA CYS A 44 -0.63 19.14 5.69
C CYS A 44 0.52 18.16 5.46
N GLN A 45 1.09 17.61 6.55
CA GLN A 45 2.14 16.62 6.46
C GLN A 45 1.66 15.30 5.84
N VAL A 46 0.43 14.86 6.10
CA VAL A 46 -0.16 13.69 5.42
C VAL A 46 -0.13 13.89 3.90
N LYS A 47 -0.56 15.06 3.41
CA LYS A 47 -0.58 15.38 1.98
C LYS A 47 0.82 15.45 1.37
N GLU A 48 1.78 16.08 2.05
CA GLU A 48 3.18 16.15 1.58
C GLU A 48 3.79 14.75 1.42
N ILE A 49 3.53 13.84 2.36
CA ILE A 49 4.00 12.47 2.29
C ILE A 49 3.24 11.67 1.22
N GLU A 50 1.94 11.92 1.04
CA GLU A 50 1.14 11.30 -0.02
C GLU A 50 1.72 11.59 -1.41
N GLU A 51 2.07 12.86 -1.68
CA GLU A 51 2.69 13.27 -2.95
C GLU A 51 3.99 12.51 -3.23
N ARG A 52 4.80 12.29 -2.20
CA ARG A 52 6.03 11.47 -2.29
C ARG A 52 5.69 9.99 -2.54
N CYS A 53 4.70 9.43 -1.84
CA CYS A 53 4.23 8.06 -2.04
C CYS A 53 3.77 7.84 -3.49
N GLN A 54 3.03 8.79 -4.08
CA GLN A 54 2.56 8.70 -5.46
C GLN A 54 3.73 8.58 -6.46
N GLN A 55 4.80 9.37 -6.26
CA GLN A 55 6.01 9.31 -7.08
C GLN A 55 6.72 7.95 -6.95
N MET A 56 6.85 7.43 -5.73
CA MET A 56 7.47 6.13 -5.46
C MET A 56 6.68 4.98 -6.08
N ILE A 57 5.35 5.02 -5.99
CA ILE A 57 4.45 4.03 -6.61
C ILE A 57 4.55 4.10 -8.14
N ALA A 58 4.64 5.30 -8.72
CA ALA A 58 4.82 5.46 -10.16
C ALA A 58 6.16 4.86 -10.64
N ALA A 59 7.25 5.16 -9.93
CA ALA A 59 8.57 4.59 -10.20
C ALA A 59 8.57 3.06 -10.08
N LEU A 60 7.96 2.53 -9.01
CA LEU A 60 7.81 1.08 -8.79
C LEU A 60 7.04 0.39 -9.93
N LYS A 61 5.95 1.02 -10.42
CA LYS A 61 5.16 0.47 -11.55
C LYS A 61 5.95 0.41 -12.85
N LEU A 62 6.81 1.40 -13.11
CA LEU A 62 7.70 1.41 -14.28
C LEU A 62 8.83 0.40 -14.14
N ALA A 63 9.31 0.20 -12.91
CA ALA A 63 10.45 -0.66 -12.62
C ALA A 63 10.10 -2.14 -12.42
N SER A 64 8.83 -2.57 -12.44
CA SER A 64 8.45 -3.94 -12.06
C SER A 64 7.96 -4.80 -13.24
N PRO A 65 8.82 -5.65 -13.82
CA PRO A 65 8.40 -6.90 -14.46
C PRO A 65 7.86 -7.83 -13.37
N ARG A 66 6.70 -8.44 -13.62
CA ARG A 66 5.94 -9.20 -12.61
C ARG A 66 6.62 -10.50 -12.13
N ASP A 67 7.70 -10.93 -12.77
CA ASP A 67 8.05 -12.36 -12.83
C ASP A 67 9.45 -12.74 -12.28
N ALA A 68 10.13 -11.88 -11.51
CA ALA A 68 11.50 -12.15 -11.06
C ALA A 68 11.73 -12.02 -9.55
N LEU A 69 10.77 -12.41 -8.69
CA LEU A 69 11.01 -12.50 -7.25
C LEU A 69 11.07 -13.96 -6.80
N GLY A 70 12.08 -14.30 -6.01
CA GLY A 70 12.14 -15.57 -5.28
C GLY A 70 11.01 -15.68 -4.24
N ASP A 71 10.75 -16.91 -3.76
CA ASP A 71 9.67 -17.19 -2.80
C ASP A 71 9.78 -16.39 -1.50
N ARG A 72 11.01 -16.10 -1.05
CA ARG A 72 11.26 -15.31 0.16
C ARG A 72 10.85 -13.85 -0.06
N GLU A 73 11.27 -13.27 -1.16
CA GLU A 73 11.01 -11.88 -1.54
C GLU A 73 9.52 -11.68 -1.82
N GLN A 74 8.87 -12.63 -2.48
CA GLN A 74 7.43 -12.59 -2.71
C GLN A 74 6.64 -12.60 -1.38
N ARG A 75 7.04 -13.41 -0.40
CA ARG A 75 6.44 -13.38 0.95
C ARG A 75 6.65 -12.03 1.63
N ARG A 76 7.87 -11.48 1.53
CA ARG A 76 8.21 -10.16 2.11
C ARG A 76 7.37 -9.05 1.48
N ARG A 77 7.26 -9.03 0.15
CA ARG A 77 6.41 -8.11 -0.61
C ARG A 77 4.96 -8.14 -0.15
N ILE A 78 4.37 -9.34 -0.02
CA ILE A 78 2.99 -9.50 0.45
C ILE A 78 2.82 -8.94 1.87
N ALA A 79 3.80 -9.18 2.76
CA ALA A 79 3.75 -8.64 4.11
C ALA A 79 3.80 -7.10 4.13
N LEU A 80 4.65 -6.48 3.30
CA LEU A 80 4.76 -5.02 3.17
C LEU A 80 3.47 -4.41 2.62
N LEU A 81 2.88 -5.01 1.56
CA LEU A 81 1.61 -4.58 1.00
C LEU A 81 0.47 -4.61 2.04
N ARG A 82 0.41 -5.67 2.85
CA ARG A 82 -0.56 -5.76 3.94
C ARG A 82 -0.37 -4.67 4.98
N SER A 83 0.88 -4.32 5.32
CA SER A 83 1.17 -3.21 6.24
C SER A 83 0.68 -1.88 5.68
N ILE A 84 1.01 -1.57 4.42
CA ILE A 84 0.57 -0.34 3.74
C ILE A 84 -0.95 -0.23 3.75
N LEU A 85 -1.66 -1.28 3.34
CA LEU A 85 -3.13 -1.28 3.29
C LEU A 85 -3.77 -1.11 4.67
N ASN A 86 -3.15 -1.68 5.71
CA ASN A 86 -3.61 -1.53 7.09
C ASN A 86 -3.41 -0.10 7.61
N ASP A 87 -2.27 0.52 7.29
CA ASP A 87 -1.99 1.91 7.65
C ASP A 87 -2.96 2.86 6.92
N ASP A 88 -3.20 2.65 5.62
CA ASP A 88 -4.17 3.43 4.83
C ASP A 88 -5.61 3.30 5.36
N ALA A 89 -6.01 2.09 5.79
CA ALA A 89 -7.32 1.88 6.40
C ALA A 89 -7.49 2.68 7.70
N GLN A 90 -6.44 2.71 8.52
CA GLN A 90 -6.44 3.50 9.75
C GLN A 90 -6.44 5.01 9.49
N ILE A 91 -5.76 5.49 8.43
CA ILE A 91 -5.80 6.89 8.03
C ILE A 91 -7.23 7.28 7.61
N ARG A 92 -7.90 6.48 6.75
CA ARG A 92 -9.28 6.76 6.30
C ARG A 92 -10.28 6.90 7.46
N VAL A 93 -10.20 6.01 8.45
CA VAL A 93 -11.05 6.07 9.65
C VAL A 93 -10.92 7.41 10.38
N ARG A 94 -9.76 8.08 10.31
CA ARG A 94 -9.52 9.39 10.94
C ARG A 94 -9.91 10.56 10.05
N ALA A 95 -9.71 10.44 8.74
CA ALA A 95 -9.99 11.50 7.77
C ALA A 95 -11.50 11.69 7.50
N GLU A 96 -12.29 10.63 7.68
CA GLU A 96 -13.72 10.64 7.33
C GLU A 96 -14.65 10.29 8.52
N PRO A 97 -14.61 11.01 9.66
CA PRO A 97 -15.55 10.75 10.76
C PRO A 97 -17.02 10.94 10.33
N TRP A 98 -17.26 11.95 9.50
CA TRP A 98 -18.56 12.31 8.96
C TRP A 98 -19.20 11.21 8.10
N LEU A 99 -18.42 10.26 7.57
CA LEU A 99 -18.96 9.14 6.81
C LEU A 99 -19.70 8.16 7.73
N ARG A 100 -19.22 7.97 8.96
CA ARG A 100 -19.97 7.22 9.99
C ARG A 100 -21.21 7.97 10.42
N ASP A 101 -21.10 9.28 10.65
CA ASP A 101 -22.25 10.11 11.03
C ASP A 101 -23.33 10.10 9.92
N LEU A 102 -22.92 10.07 8.65
CA LEU A 102 -23.81 9.93 7.51
C LEU A 102 -24.45 8.54 7.42
N GLU A 103 -23.69 7.46 7.66
CA GLU A 103 -24.24 6.10 7.75
C GLU A 103 -25.30 5.97 8.86
N ASP A 104 -25.03 6.56 10.03
CA ASP A 104 -25.97 6.58 11.14
C ASP A 104 -27.21 7.43 10.84
N PHE A 105 -27.03 8.59 10.21
CA PHE A 105 -28.14 9.44 9.74
C PHE A 105 -29.02 8.72 8.70
N LEU A 106 -28.41 8.06 7.71
CA LEU A 106 -29.15 7.30 6.70
C LEU A 106 -29.87 6.08 7.27
N ARG A 107 -29.30 5.43 8.30
CA ARG A 107 -29.92 4.31 9.01
C ARG A 107 -31.08 4.75 9.91
N SER A 108 -31.01 5.96 10.46
CA SER A 108 -32.05 6.56 11.32
C SER A 108 -33.11 7.34 10.53
N ALA A 109 -32.92 7.56 9.23
CA ALA A 109 -33.92 8.14 8.36
C ALA A 109 -35.18 7.25 8.32
N PRO A 110 -36.36 7.75 8.74
CA PRO A 110 -37.57 6.95 8.73
C PRO A 110 -37.92 6.61 7.27
N GLN A 111 -38.02 5.30 6.99
CA GLN A 111 -38.51 4.85 5.69
C GLN A 111 -39.91 5.42 5.52
N ALA A 112 -40.11 6.21 4.46
CA ALA A 112 -41.41 6.71 4.09
C ALA A 112 -42.33 5.51 3.83
N GLN A 113 -43.08 5.10 4.85
CA GLN A 113 -44.14 4.12 4.73
C GLN A 113 -45.17 4.73 3.79
N LYS A 114 -45.18 4.25 2.54
CA LYS A 114 -46.23 4.55 1.58
C LYS A 114 -47.54 4.02 2.19
N PRO A 115 -48.54 4.86 2.50
CA PRO A 115 -49.81 4.34 2.97
C PRO A 115 -50.42 3.48 1.86
N MET A 116 -50.71 2.22 2.18
CA MET A 116 -51.48 1.35 1.29
C MET A 116 -52.93 1.87 1.21
N PRO A 117 -53.58 1.71 0.04
CA PRO A 117 -54.92 2.25 -0.22
C PRO A 117 -56.01 1.64 0.67
#